data_AF-A0A3N0B1W1-F1
#
_entry.id   AF-A0A3N0B1W1-F1
#
_cell.length_a   1.000
_cell.length_b   1.000
_cell.length_c   1.000
_cell.angle_alpha   90.00
_cell.angle_beta   90.00
_cell.angle_gamma   90.00
#
_symmetry.space_group_name_H-M   'P 1'
#
loop_
_entity.id
_entity.type
_entity.pdbx_description
1 polymer ?
#
loop_
_entity_poly.entity_id
_entity_poly.type
_entity_poly.pdbx_seq_one_letter_code
_entity_poly.pdbx_strand_id
1 'polypeptide(L)'
;MLATLPPTLGGYALPSPTLNARVNLSKRAQAETGNSCYKCDLLWPKAKLALEYDSDSHHTGALRIAEDALRRNTLKSDKGIDVIVVTNRQLRDPAKFNYLMRQTAKALHVKLKGRTAMSIGAEHDLREILFRHERAPRQQNSLEFAECDPELADQYS
;
A
#
# COMPACT_ATOMS: atom_id res chain seq x y z
N MET A 1 2.14 2.62 -10.13
CA MET A 1 2.98 2.78 -11.34
C MET A 1 3.72 1.50 -11.69
N LEU A 2 4.67 1.01 -10.87
CA LEU A 2 5.39 -0.25 -11.14
C LEU A 2 4.47 -1.48 -11.33
N ALA A 3 3.45 -1.64 -10.47
CA ALA A 3 2.54 -2.77 -10.53
C ALA A 3 1.73 -2.85 -11.84
N THR A 4 1.32 -1.71 -12.40
CA THR A 4 0.26 -1.66 -13.44
C THR A 4 0.76 -1.27 -14.83
N LEU A 5 1.90 -0.59 -14.94
CA LEU A 5 2.48 -0.24 -16.24
C LEU A 5 2.81 -1.51 -17.05
N PRO A 6 2.78 -1.44 -18.38
CA PRO A 6 3.19 -2.57 -19.21
C PRO A 6 4.70 -2.88 -19.06
N PRO A 7 5.14 -4.13 -19.31
CA PRO A 7 6.56 -4.50 -19.25
C PRO A 7 7.47 -3.69 -20.17
N THR A 8 6.96 -3.17 -21.28
CA THR A 8 7.71 -2.28 -22.18
C THR A 8 8.01 -0.92 -21.57
N LEU A 9 7.30 -0.54 -20.51
CA LEU A 9 7.53 0.66 -19.70
C LEU A 9 8.04 0.32 -18.30
N GLY A 10 8.53 -0.91 -18.10
CA GLY A 10 9.13 -1.33 -16.83
C GLY A 10 8.17 -1.76 -15.73
N GLY A 11 6.89 -2.00 -16.05
CA GLY A 11 5.90 -2.49 -15.08
C GLY A 11 5.48 -3.94 -15.27
N TYR A 12 4.51 -4.38 -14.46
CA TYR A 12 4.06 -5.78 -14.40
C TYR A 12 2.73 -6.06 -15.10
N ALA A 13 2.09 -5.02 -15.68
CA ALA A 13 0.77 -5.11 -16.32
C ALA A 13 -0.31 -5.78 -15.45
N LEU A 14 -0.24 -5.59 -14.12
CA LEU A 14 -1.36 -5.98 -13.27
C LEU A 14 -2.59 -5.13 -13.64
N PRO A 15 -3.81 -5.69 -13.49
CA PRO A 15 -5.05 -4.94 -13.68
C PRO A 15 -5.04 -3.64 -12.85
N SER A 16 -5.73 -2.62 -13.33
CA SER A 16 -5.81 -1.34 -12.63
C SER A 16 -6.53 -1.49 -11.27
N PRO A 17 -5.89 -1.17 -10.13
CA PRO A 17 -6.53 -1.12 -8.84
C PRO A 17 -7.27 0.21 -8.64
N THR A 18 -8.12 0.26 -7.61
CA THR A 18 -8.54 1.51 -7.00
C THR A 18 -7.42 2.00 -6.10
N LEU A 19 -6.89 3.19 -6.39
CA LEU A 19 -5.86 3.81 -5.57
C LEU A 19 -6.46 4.40 -4.29
N ASN A 20 -5.73 4.32 -3.18
CA ASN A 20 -6.09 5.02 -1.94
C ASN A 20 -7.53 4.72 -1.47
N ALA A 21 -7.99 3.48 -1.69
CA ALA A 21 -9.38 3.10 -1.54
C ALA A 21 -9.79 3.11 -0.07
N ARG A 22 -10.86 3.83 0.26
CA ARG A 22 -11.48 3.81 1.59
C ARG A 22 -12.41 2.60 1.71
N VAL A 23 -12.16 1.77 2.70
CA VAL A 23 -12.94 0.58 3.04
C VAL A 23 -13.66 0.85 4.37
N ASN A 24 -14.96 1.14 4.30
CA ASN A 24 -15.78 1.40 5.48
C ASN A 24 -16.06 0.10 6.24
N LEU A 25 -15.82 0.09 7.55
CA LEU A 25 -16.01 -1.08 8.41
C LEU A 25 -17.48 -1.28 8.78
N SER A 26 -17.91 -2.51 9.06
CA SER A 26 -19.24 -2.75 9.64
C SER A 26 -19.33 -2.18 11.05
N LYS A 27 -20.54 -1.90 11.56
CA LYS A 27 -20.75 -1.41 12.94
C LYS A 27 -20.07 -2.29 14.00
N ARG A 28 -20.06 -3.61 13.79
CA ARG A 28 -19.37 -4.56 14.66
C ARG A 28 -17.86 -4.31 14.65
N ALA A 29 -17.24 -4.27 13.47
CA ALA A 29 -15.80 -4.02 13.35
C ALA A 29 -15.40 -2.63 13.87
N GLN A 30 -16.28 -1.62 13.72
CA GLN A 30 -16.05 -0.29 14.29
C GLN A 30 -16.02 -0.32 15.82
N ALA A 31 -16.94 -1.05 16.46
CA ALA A 31 -16.97 -1.21 17.91
C ALA A 31 -15.72 -1.92 18.47
N GLU A 32 -15.21 -2.92 17.75
CA GLU A 32 -14.02 -3.70 18.17
C GLU A 32 -12.70 -2.96 17.94
N THR A 33 -12.60 -2.17 16.88
CA THR A 33 -11.33 -1.54 16.47
C THR A 33 -11.23 -0.04 16.76
N GLY A 34 -12.34 0.60 17.12
CA GLY A 34 -12.44 2.06 17.25
C GLY A 34 -12.34 2.84 15.92
N ASN A 35 -12.18 2.15 14.78
CA ASN A 35 -11.98 2.78 13.49
C ASN A 35 -13.25 2.71 12.63
N SER A 36 -13.61 3.79 11.94
CA SER A 36 -14.75 3.80 11.01
C SER A 36 -14.41 3.20 9.63
N CYS A 37 -13.15 3.27 9.24
CA CYS A 37 -12.65 2.79 7.95
C CYS A 37 -11.14 2.51 7.97
N TYR A 38 -10.68 1.78 6.96
CA TYR A 38 -9.26 1.71 6.60
C TYR A 38 -9.04 2.17 5.16
N LYS A 39 -7.81 2.58 4.84
CA LYS A 39 -7.40 3.07 3.51
C LYS A 39 -6.33 2.18 2.91
N CYS A 40 -6.63 1.50 1.80
CA CYS A 40 -5.66 0.65 1.10
C CYS A 40 -5.00 1.42 -0.06
N ASP A 41 -3.68 1.34 -0.19
CA ASP A 41 -2.96 2.07 -1.25
C ASP A 41 -3.38 1.60 -2.64
N LEU A 42 -3.45 0.28 -2.84
CA LEU A 42 -3.94 -0.36 -4.04
C LEU A 42 -4.95 -1.42 -3.65
N LEU A 43 -6.19 -1.29 -4.11
CA LEU A 43 -7.25 -2.27 -3.86
C LEU A 43 -7.77 -2.84 -5.19
N TRP A 44 -7.91 -4.16 -5.25
CA TRP A 44 -8.69 -4.85 -6.29
C TRP A 44 -9.98 -5.39 -5.66
N PRO A 45 -11.09 -4.64 -5.68
CA PRO A 45 -12.29 -4.99 -4.91
C PRO A 45 -12.88 -6.34 -5.32
N LYS A 46 -12.86 -6.66 -6.62
CA LYS A 46 -13.35 -7.92 -7.16
C LYS A 46 -12.53 -9.13 -6.68
N ALA A 47 -11.22 -8.96 -6.57
CA ALA A 47 -10.30 -10.01 -6.13
C ALA A 47 -10.14 -10.04 -4.60
N LYS A 48 -10.76 -9.10 -3.87
CA LYS A 48 -10.61 -8.94 -2.41
C LYS A 48 -9.14 -8.92 -1.98
N LEU A 49 -8.31 -8.19 -2.73
CA LEU A 49 -6.88 -8.08 -2.49
C LEU A 49 -6.47 -6.62 -2.37
N ALA A 50 -5.75 -6.30 -1.31
CA ALA A 50 -5.05 -5.04 -1.13
C ALA A 50 -3.53 -5.26 -1.19
N LEU A 51 -2.83 -4.30 -1.78
CA LEU A 51 -1.37 -4.19 -1.72
C LEU A 51 -1.05 -2.85 -1.05
N GLU A 52 -0.40 -2.90 0.10
CA GLU A 52 -0.11 -1.75 0.95
C GLU A 52 1.39 -1.52 1.07
N TYR A 53 1.81 -0.27 1.03
CA TYR A 53 3.19 0.12 1.25
C TYR A 53 3.43 0.42 2.73
N ASP A 54 4.37 -0.31 3.35
CA ASP A 54 4.83 0.00 4.70
C ASP A 54 5.96 1.04 4.60
N SER A 55 5.63 2.29 4.90
CA SER A 55 6.62 3.34 5.06
C SER A 55 7.45 3.06 6.31
N ASP A 56 8.77 3.13 6.20
CA ASP A 56 9.73 2.92 7.29
C ASP A 56 9.62 3.98 8.42
N SER A 57 8.49 4.05 9.13
CA SER A 57 8.30 4.91 10.31
C SER A 57 8.92 4.23 11.52
N HIS A 58 10.22 4.40 11.70
CA HIS A 58 10.93 3.98 12.91
C HIS A 58 10.44 4.88 14.05
N HIS A 59 9.80 4.31 15.09
CA HIS A 59 9.80 4.76 16.51
C HIS A 59 8.74 4.09 17.42
N THR A 60 7.88 3.17 16.96
CA THR A 60 6.83 2.54 17.81
C THR A 60 6.62 1.03 17.57
N GLY A 61 7.72 0.26 17.54
CA GLY A 61 7.77 -1.13 17.04
C GLY A 61 6.63 -2.07 17.47
N ALA A 62 6.39 -2.27 18.77
CA ALA A 62 5.42 -3.27 19.22
C ALA A 62 3.95 -2.85 19.02
N LEU A 63 3.62 -1.59 19.34
CA LEU A 63 2.25 -1.07 19.20
C LEU A 63 1.85 -1.03 17.72
N ARG A 64 2.74 -0.55 16.84
CA ARG A 64 2.50 -0.52 15.40
C ARG A 64 2.30 -1.92 14.82
N ILE A 65 3.13 -2.89 15.22
CA ILE A 65 2.97 -4.30 14.78
C ILE A 65 1.60 -4.84 15.19
N ALA A 66 1.16 -4.55 16.42
CA ALA A 66 -0.15 -4.98 16.91
C ALA A 66 -1.29 -4.31 16.14
N GLU A 67 -1.21 -3.00 15.88
CA GLU A 67 -2.19 -2.26 15.07
C GLU A 67 -2.24 -2.76 13.62
N ASP A 68 -1.09 -2.99 12.99
CA ASP A 68 -1.00 -3.53 11.63
C ASP A 68 -1.58 -4.94 11.54
N ALA A 69 -1.36 -5.77 12.58
CA ALA A 69 -1.96 -7.10 12.67
C ALA A 69 -3.48 -7.01 12.86
N LEU A 70 -3.96 -6.15 13.77
CA LEU A 70 -5.38 -5.92 14.01
C LEU A 70 -6.07 -5.47 12.74
N ARG A 71 -5.54 -4.43 12.07
CA ARG A 71 -6.02 -3.90 10.80
C ARG A 71 -6.19 -5.00 9.74
N ARG A 72 -5.15 -5.80 9.50
CA ARG A 72 -5.20 -6.88 8.49
C ARG A 72 -6.23 -7.94 8.85
N ASN A 73 -6.30 -8.34 10.12
CA ASN A 73 -7.28 -9.30 10.60
C ASN A 73 -8.71 -8.77 10.44
N THR A 74 -8.94 -7.49 10.72
CA THR A 74 -10.24 -6.84 10.53
C THR A 74 -10.63 -6.76 9.06
N LEU A 75 -9.72 -6.34 8.16
CA LEU A 75 -10.01 -6.30 6.73
C LEU A 75 -10.36 -7.68 6.18
N LYS A 76 -9.66 -8.72 6.65
CA LYS A 76 -9.94 -10.10 6.26
C LYS A 76 -11.29 -10.58 6.79
N SER A 77 -11.55 -10.41 8.08
CA SER A 77 -12.79 -10.92 8.72
C SER A 77 -14.04 -10.13 8.36
N ASP A 78 -13.96 -8.80 8.23
CA ASP A 78 -15.10 -7.93 7.96
C ASP A 78 -15.44 -7.85 6.46
N LYS A 79 -14.43 -7.84 5.58
CA LYS A 79 -14.61 -7.59 4.14
C LYS A 79 -14.13 -8.70 3.22
N GLY A 80 -13.50 -9.73 3.79
CA GLY A 80 -12.86 -10.81 3.04
C GLY A 80 -11.55 -10.41 2.36
N ILE A 81 -11.00 -9.22 2.68
CA ILE A 81 -9.86 -8.65 1.95
C ILE A 81 -8.54 -9.20 2.51
N ASP A 82 -7.74 -9.82 1.64
CA ASP A 82 -6.35 -10.16 1.93
C ASP A 82 -5.44 -8.95 1.69
N VAL A 83 -4.43 -8.78 2.53
CA VAL A 83 -3.49 -7.66 2.45
C VAL A 83 -2.08 -8.19 2.26
N ILE A 84 -1.43 -7.77 1.17
CA ILE A 84 0.00 -7.97 0.93
C ILE A 84 0.71 -6.65 1.28
N VAL A 85 1.73 -6.73 2.13
CA VAL A 85 2.53 -5.56 2.54
C VAL A 85 3.83 -5.51 1.74
N VAL A 86 4.18 -4.32 1.28
CA VAL A 86 5.41 -4.00 0.55
C VAL A 86 6.23 -3.04 1.39
N THR A 87 7.29 -3.54 2.01
CA THR A 87 8.24 -2.68 2.73
C THR A 87 9.11 -1.85 1.77
N ASN A 88 9.69 -0.75 2.24
CA ASN A 88 10.65 0.01 1.44
C ASN A 88 11.82 -0.84 0.92
N ARG A 89 12.36 -1.73 1.76
CA ARG A 89 13.45 -2.65 1.37
C ARG A 89 13.05 -3.59 0.23
N GLN A 90 11.84 -4.14 0.26
CA GLN A 90 11.33 -4.97 -0.83
C GLN A 90 10.99 -4.13 -2.06
N LEU A 91 10.46 -2.92 -1.88
CA LEU A 91 10.15 -2.01 -2.97
C LEU A 91 11.41 -1.62 -3.75
N ARG A 92 12.55 -1.40 -3.06
CA ARG A 92 13.83 -0.99 -3.67
C ARG A 92 14.61 -2.14 -4.30
N ASP A 93 14.51 -3.34 -3.76
CA ASP A 93 15.17 -4.53 -4.30
C ASP A 93 14.36 -5.12 -5.48
N PRO A 94 14.87 -5.05 -6.74
CA PRO A 94 14.11 -5.52 -7.90
C PRO A 94 13.73 -7.00 -7.84
N ALA A 95 14.57 -7.85 -7.25
CA ALA A 95 14.30 -9.27 -7.15
C ALA A 95 13.18 -9.55 -6.15
N LYS A 96 13.23 -8.91 -4.97
CA LYS A 96 12.16 -9.00 -3.96
C LYS A 96 10.85 -8.42 -4.47
N PHE A 97 10.90 -7.28 -5.14
CA PHE A 97 9.72 -6.67 -5.73
C PHE A 97 9.09 -7.57 -6.81
N ASN A 98 9.88 -8.16 -7.70
CA ASN A 98 9.39 -9.13 -8.69
C ASN A 98 8.71 -10.35 -8.03
N TYR A 99 9.26 -10.84 -6.92
CA TYR A 99 8.63 -11.91 -6.14
C TYR A 99 7.25 -11.50 -5.60
N LEU A 100 7.14 -10.29 -5.01
CA LEU A 100 5.85 -9.74 -4.55
C LEU A 100 4.85 -9.54 -5.69
N MET A 101 5.31 -9.07 -6.85
CA MET A 101 4.42 -8.88 -8.01
C MET A 101 3.90 -10.21 -8.55
N ARG A 102 4.70 -11.29 -8.49
CA ARG A 102 4.25 -12.66 -8.82
C ARG A 102 3.22 -13.19 -7.82
N GLN A 103 3.41 -12.94 -6.53
CA GLN A 103 2.41 -13.28 -5.51
C GLN A 103 1.10 -12.52 -5.74
N THR A 104 1.20 -11.22 -6.00
CA THR A 104 0.05 -10.35 -6.30
C THR A 104 -0.67 -10.84 -7.57
N ALA A 105 0.07 -11.14 -8.64
CA ALA A 105 -0.49 -11.69 -9.88
C ALA A 105 -1.24 -13.01 -9.66
N LYS A 106 -0.68 -13.91 -8.85
CA LYS A 106 -1.31 -15.19 -8.48
C LYS A 106 -2.62 -14.95 -7.75
N ALA A 107 -2.64 -14.06 -6.77
CA ALA A 107 -3.86 -13.70 -6.02
C ALA A 107 -4.90 -13.00 -6.89
N LEU A 108 -4.48 -12.27 -7.92
CA LEU A 108 -5.37 -11.66 -8.93
C LEU A 108 -5.78 -12.63 -10.05
N HIS A 109 -5.29 -13.88 -10.03
CA HIS A 109 -5.49 -14.86 -11.10
C HIS A 109 -5.03 -14.39 -12.49
N VAL A 110 -3.99 -13.55 -12.56
CA VAL A 110 -3.40 -13.06 -13.81
C VAL A 110 -2.04 -13.71 -14.07
N LYS A 111 -1.78 -14.03 -15.35
CA LYS A 111 -0.48 -14.52 -15.78
C LYS A 111 0.42 -13.34 -16.14
N LEU A 112 1.55 -13.22 -15.45
CA LEU A 112 2.60 -12.28 -15.85
C LEU A 112 3.31 -12.77 -17.11
N LYS A 113 3.62 -11.85 -18.02
CA LYS A 113 4.50 -12.15 -19.16
C LYS A 113 5.91 -12.46 -18.65
N GLY A 114 6.62 -13.31 -19.38
CA GLY A 114 8.04 -13.56 -19.13
C GLY A 114 8.85 -12.26 -19.25
N ARG A 115 9.86 -12.11 -18.39
CA ARG A 115 10.76 -10.95 -18.43
C ARG A 115 11.77 -11.16 -19.56
N THR A 116 11.81 -10.21 -20.49
CA THR A 116 12.82 -10.11 -21.56
C THR A 116 13.91 -9.11 -21.15
N ALA A 117 15.06 -9.14 -21.82
CA ALA A 117 16.13 -8.15 -21.62
C ALA A 117 15.61 -6.71 -21.74
N MET A 118 14.74 -6.43 -22.73
CA MET A 118 14.10 -5.12 -22.88
C MET A 118 13.23 -4.75 -21.68
N SER A 119 12.38 -5.65 -21.19
CA SER A 119 11.54 -5.35 -20.02
C SER A 119 12.34 -5.16 -18.73
N ILE A 120 13.47 -5.86 -18.60
CA ILE A 120 14.39 -5.70 -17.47
C ILE A 120 15.06 -4.33 -17.53
N GLY A 121 15.54 -3.91 -18.70
CA GLY A 121 16.09 -2.57 -18.92
C GLY A 121 15.08 -1.47 -18.63
N ALA A 122 13.86 -1.58 -19.18
CA ALA A 122 12.80 -0.61 -18.92
C ALA A 122 12.41 -0.53 -17.43
N GLU A 123 12.38 -1.67 -16.72
CA GLU A 123 12.14 -1.67 -15.27
C GLU A 123 13.29 -0.99 -14.51
N HIS A 124 14.54 -1.24 -14.90
CA HIS A 124 15.69 -0.55 -14.32
C HIS A 124 15.57 0.97 -14.49
N ASP A 125 15.30 1.44 -15.70
CA ASP A 125 15.21 2.88 -16.00
C ASP A 125 14.05 3.55 -15.25
N LEU A 126 12.89 2.90 -15.21
CA LEU A 126 11.74 3.40 -14.44
C LEU A 126 12.09 3.51 -12.95
N ARG A 127 12.78 2.52 -12.40
CA ARG A 127 13.17 2.52 -10.98
C ARG A 127 14.21 3.60 -10.69
N GLU A 128 15.15 3.84 -11.59
CA GLU A 128 16.11 4.95 -11.48
C GLU A 128 15.39 6.30 -11.48
N ILE A 129 14.31 6.48 -12.26
CA ILE A 129 13.50 7.70 -12.24
C ILE A 129 12.73 7.83 -10.92
N LEU A 130 12.01 6.77 -10.52
CA LEU A 130 11.14 6.79 -9.34
C LEU A 130 11.91 7.01 -8.04
N PHE A 131 13.12 6.43 -7.93
CA PHE A 131 13.91 6.49 -6.72
C PHE A 131 15.06 7.49 -6.78
N ARG A 132 15.18 8.29 -7.85
CA ARG A 132 16.26 9.27 -8.07
C ARG A 132 16.44 10.24 -6.90
N HIS A 133 15.34 10.77 -6.38
CA HIS A 133 15.33 11.87 -5.42
C HIS A 133 15.30 11.42 -3.95
N GLU A 134 15.22 10.12 -3.68
CA GLU A 134 15.14 9.58 -2.32
C GLU A 134 16.49 9.08 -1.78
N ARG A 135 17.59 9.33 -2.51
CA ARG A 135 18.95 8.97 -2.08
C ARG A 135 19.53 9.89 -1.01
N ALA A 136 18.86 10.99 -0.66
CA ALA A 136 19.20 11.82 0.49
C ALA A 136 18.27 11.49 1.65
N PRO A 137 18.77 11.32 2.90
CA PRO A 137 17.90 11.23 4.06
C PRO A 137 17.06 12.51 4.11
N ARG A 138 15.73 12.38 3.98
CA ARG A 138 14.83 13.47 4.34
C ARG A 138 15.06 13.73 5.83
N GLN A 139 15.66 14.86 6.18
CA GLN A 139 15.42 15.42 7.51
C GLN A 139 13.89 15.59 7.61
N GLN A 140 13.26 14.77 8.43
CA GLN A 140 11.85 14.92 8.76
C GLN A 140 11.72 16.23 9.55
N ASN A 141 11.27 17.28 8.88
CA ASN A 141 10.62 18.40 9.54
C ASN A 141 9.33 17.83 10.16
N SER A 142 9.42 17.61 11.46
CA SER A 142 8.34 17.21 12.34
C SER A 142 7.47 18.43 12.66
N LEU A 143 6.56 18.82 11.77
CA LEU A 143 5.44 19.69 12.10
C LEU A 143 4.30 19.42 11.10
N GLU A 144 3.22 18.82 11.61
CA GLU A 144 1.81 18.93 11.17
C GLU A 144 1.08 17.62 11.48
N PHE A 145 0.76 17.41 12.76
CA PHE A 145 -0.47 16.73 13.21
C PHE A 145 -0.66 17.11 14.69
N ALA A 146 -1.05 18.36 14.91
CA ALA A 146 -1.70 18.78 16.13
C ALA A 146 -2.59 19.98 15.76
N GLU A 147 -3.89 19.79 15.96
CA GLU A 147 -4.98 20.77 16.15
C GLU A 147 -6.23 20.34 15.38
N CYS A 148 -6.92 19.36 15.97
CA CYS A 148 -8.36 19.30 15.89
C CYS A 148 -8.86 20.40 16.82
N ASP A 149 -9.15 21.57 16.25
CA ASP A 149 -9.65 22.76 16.94
C ASP A 149 -11.01 22.46 17.62
N PRO A 150 -11.13 22.59 18.96
CA PRO A 150 -12.39 22.42 19.66
C PRO A 150 -13.33 23.65 19.61
N GLU A 151 -12.99 24.78 18.97
CA GLU A 151 -13.79 26.02 19.03
C GLU A 151 -14.87 26.20 17.93
N LEU A 152 -15.14 25.20 17.08
CA LEU A 152 -16.19 25.29 16.04
C LEU A 152 -17.58 24.78 16.45
N ALA A 153 -17.85 24.65 17.76
CA ALA A 153 -19.14 24.14 18.27
C ALA A 153 -20.22 25.21 18.53
N ASP A 154 -19.90 26.51 18.48
CA ASP A 154 -20.82 27.57 18.96
C ASP A 154 -21.43 28.47 17.87
N GLN A 155 -21.54 28.01 16.62
CA GLN A 155 -22.16 28.81 15.54
C GLN A 155 -23.50 28.30 14.99
N TYR A 156 -24.18 27.42 15.73
CA TYR A 156 -25.58 27.07 15.48
C TYR A 156 -26.38 26.97 16.78
N SER A 157 -26.65 28.12 17.41
CA SER A 157 -27.78 28.35 18.32
C SER A 157 -28.13 29.84 18.37
#